data_AF-D9CHX2-F1
#
_entry.id   AF-D9CHX2-F1
#
_cell.length_a   1.000
_cell.length_b   1.000
_cell.length_c   1.000
_cell.angle_alpha   90.00
_cell.angle_beta   90.00
_cell.angle_gamma   90.00
#
_symmetry.space_group_name_H-M   'P 1'
#
loop_
_entity.id
_entity.type
_entity.pdbx_description
1 polymer ?
#
loop_
_entity_poly.entity_id
_entity_poly.type
_entity_poly.pdbx_seq_one_letter_code
_entity_poly.pdbx_strand_id
1 'polypeptide(L)' 'GRNWEGFSPDPVLTGVAMAETIKGIQDAGVIATAKHYIMNEQEHDREATDNGNVLAYSANVDDKTMHELYLWPFADAV' A
#
# COMPACT_ATOMS: atom_id res chain seq x y z
N GLY A 1 11.96 -2.41 2.47
CA GLY A 1 12.31 -3.85 2.40
C GLY A 1 11.44 -4.64 1.44
N ARG A 2 10.23 -4.15 1.13
CA ARG A 2 9.21 -4.87 0.35
C ARG A 2 8.75 -4.14 -0.91
N ASN A 3 9.47 -3.09 -1.34
CA ASN A 3 9.12 -2.32 -2.55
C ASN A 3 9.01 -3.22 -3.79
N TRP A 4 9.76 -4.32 -3.84
CA TRP A 4 9.74 -5.30 -4.93
C TRP A 4 8.43 -6.10 -5.04
N GLU A 5 7.58 -6.12 -4.01
CA GLU A 5 6.24 -6.74 -4.09
C GLU A 5 5.22 -5.85 -4.79
N GLY A 6 5.49 -4.53 -4.84
CA GLY A 6 4.67 -3.56 -5.56
C GLY A 6 5.11 -3.37 -7.01
N PHE A 7 4.71 -2.25 -7.59
CA PHE A 7 4.99 -1.95 -9.01
C PHE A 7 6.04 -0.84 -9.17
N SER A 8 5.79 0.35 -8.61
CA SER A 8 6.64 1.54 -8.79
C SER A 8 6.45 2.54 -7.63
N PRO A 9 7.43 3.41 -7.34
CA PRO A 9 7.21 4.57 -6.47
C PRO A 9 6.36 5.68 -7.12
N ASP A 10 6.03 5.57 -8.41
CA ASP A 10 5.16 6.51 -9.14
C ASP A 10 3.67 6.15 -8.93
N PRO A 11 2.81 7.11 -8.53
CA PRO A 11 1.42 6.84 -8.19
C PRO A 11 0.57 6.42 -9.40
N VAL A 12 0.85 6.98 -10.58
CA VAL A 12 0.09 6.69 -11.81
C VAL A 12 0.44 5.29 -12.34
N LEU A 13 1.73 4.97 -12.44
CA LEU A 13 2.18 3.66 -12.89
C LEU A 13 1.69 2.55 -11.96
N THR A 14 1.74 2.77 -10.64
CA THR A 14 1.22 1.82 -9.66
C THR A 14 -0.30 1.71 -9.71
N GLY A 15 -1.03 2.82 -9.90
CA GLY A 15 -2.49 2.81 -10.02
C GLY A 15 -2.98 1.98 -11.20
N VAL A 16 -2.43 2.22 -12.40
CA VAL A 16 -2.76 1.43 -13.60
C VAL A 16 -2.44 -0.05 -13.41
N ALA A 17 -1.26 -0.38 -12.90
CA ALA A 17 -0.86 -1.76 -12.70
C ALA A 17 -1.72 -2.48 -11.64
N MET A 18 -2.09 -1.79 -10.56
CA MET A 18 -2.95 -2.31 -9.50
C MET A 18 -4.37 -2.58 -10.03
N ALA A 19 -4.96 -1.65 -10.77
CA ALA A 19 -6.29 -1.78 -11.34
C ALA A 19 -6.39 -2.99 -12.29
N GLU A 20 -5.46 -3.12 -13.25
CA GLU A 20 -5.46 -4.24 -14.19
C GLU A 20 -5.18 -5.59 -13.51
N THR A 21 -4.34 -5.60 -12.47
CA THR A 21 -4.10 -6.81 -11.66
C THR A 21 -5.37 -7.24 -10.93
N ILE A 22 -6.08 -6.29 -10.29
CA ILE A 22 -7.33 -6.56 -9.58
C ILE A 22 -8.40 -7.07 -10.55
N LYS A 23 -8.58 -6.42 -11.70
CA LYS A 23 -9.50 -6.87 -12.75
C LYS A 23 -9.22 -8.31 -13.16
N GLY A 24 -7.97 -8.65 -13.48
CA GLY A 24 -7.59 -10.01 -13.86
C GLY A 24 -7.88 -11.07 -12.79
N ILE A 25 -7.65 -10.75 -11.52
CA ILE A 25 -7.97 -11.66 -10.40
C ILE A 25 -9.49 -11.84 -10.26
N GLN A 26 -10.25 -10.75 -10.33
CA GLN A 26 -11.70 -10.78 -10.15
C GLN A 26 -12.45 -11.40 -11.34
N ASP A 27 -11.97 -11.19 -12.56
CA ASP A 27 -12.50 -11.82 -13.78
C ASP A 27 -12.32 -13.35 -13.74
N ALA A 28 -11.29 -13.84 -13.06
CA ALA A 28 -11.07 -15.26 -12.80
C ALA A 28 -11.98 -15.83 -11.67
N GLY A 29 -12.88 -15.03 -11.11
CA GLY A 29 -13.81 -15.44 -10.07
C GLY A 29 -13.21 -15.50 -8.66
N VAL A 30 -12.09 -14.80 -8.42
CA VAL A 30 -11.40 -14.76 -7.13
C VAL A 30 -11.44 -13.34 -6.56
N ILE A 31 -11.65 -13.21 -5.24
CA ILE A 31 -11.64 -11.90 -4.57
C ILE A 31 -10.19 -11.41 -4.49
N ALA A 32 -9.93 -10.21 -5.02
CA ALA A 32 -8.64 -9.54 -4.88
C ALA A 32 -8.55 -8.76 -3.56
N THR A 33 -7.33 -8.58 -3.03
CA THR A 33 -7.07 -7.77 -1.83
C THR A 33 -5.98 -6.73 -2.12
N ALA A 34 -6.37 -5.46 -2.21
CA ALA A 34 -5.42 -4.36 -2.27
C ALA A 34 -4.71 -4.19 -0.92
N LYS A 35 -3.37 -4.15 -0.91
CA LYS A 35 -2.56 -4.07 0.32
C LYS A 35 -1.23 -3.33 0.09
N HIS A 36 -0.61 -2.76 1.12
CA HIS A 36 -1.09 -2.61 2.50
C HIS A 36 -1.67 -1.20 2.63
N TYR A 37 -2.93 -1.07 3.03
CA TYR A 37 -3.55 0.23 3.27
C TYR A 37 -3.28 0.68 4.72
N ILE A 38 -2.55 1.77 4.99
CA ILE A 38 -1.68 2.55 4.11
C ILE A 38 -0.43 2.97 4.90
N MET A 39 0.59 3.50 4.22
CA MET A 39 1.82 4.02 4.82
C MET A 39 2.74 2.98 5.48
N ASN A 40 2.73 1.74 4.99
CA ASN A 40 3.71 0.73 5.41
C ASN A 40 5.01 0.82 4.59
N GLU A 41 5.71 1.95 4.65
CA GLU A 41 6.87 2.27 3.80
C GLU A 41 8.22 1.74 4.33
N GLN A 42 8.26 1.23 5.56
CA GLN A 42 9.46 0.62 6.14
C GLN A 42 9.17 -0.68 6.91
N GLU A 43 10.14 -1.60 6.91
CA GLU A 43 10.04 -2.83 7.68
C GLU A 43 10.50 -2.67 9.13
N HIS A 44 11.39 -1.71 9.39
CA HIS A 44 11.91 -1.49 10.72
C HIS A 44 10.80 -0.98 11.63
N ASP A 45 10.61 -1.65 12.76
CA ASP A 45 9.56 -1.38 13.75
C ASP A 45 8.13 -1.40 13.18
N ARG A 46 7.86 -2.15 12.10
CA ARG A 46 6.50 -2.29 11.54
C ARG A 46 5.51 -2.99 12.49
N GLU A 47 6.03 -3.74 13.44
CA GLU A 47 5.30 -4.48 14.46
C GLU A 47 5.80 -4.03 15.83
N ALA A 48 4.91 -4.03 16.82
CA ALA A 48 5.32 -3.80 18.21
C ALA A 48 6.20 -4.96 18.68
N THR A 49 7.13 -4.70 19.61
CA THR A 49 7.91 -5.79 20.22
C THR A 49 7.02 -6.64 21.12
N ASP A 50 7.33 -7.93 21.27
CA ASP A 50 6.54 -8.91 22.04
C ASP A 50 6.25 -8.51 23.50
N ASN A 51 7.03 -7.58 24.05
CA ASN A 51 6.91 -7.05 25.40
C ASN A 51 6.23 -5.67 25.47
N GLY A 52 5.74 -5.15 24.35
CA GLY A 52 5.00 -3.87 24.27
C GLY A 52 5.84 -2.61 24.53
N ASN A 53 7.15 -2.76 24.71
CA ASN A 53 8.04 -1.64 25.05
C ASN A 53 8.36 -0.73 23.84
N VAL A 54 8.15 -1.24 22.63
CA VAL A 54 8.24 -0.47 21.38
C VAL A 54 6.93 -0.68 20.63
N LEU A 55 6.24 0.42 20.31
CA LEU A 55 5.05 0.40 19.46
C LEU A 55 5.48 0.31 17.99
N ALA A 56 4.57 -0.16 17.14
CA ALA A 56 4.77 -0.04 15.70
C ALA A 56 4.99 1.43 15.31
N TYR A 57 5.84 1.67 14.32
CA TYR A 57 6.15 3.03 13.89
C TYR A 57 4.89 3.77 13.40
N SER A 58 4.91 5.09 13.59
CA SER A 58 3.87 5.97 13.06
C SER A 58 4.39 6.67 11.81
N ALA A 59 3.72 6.44 10.69
CA ALA A 59 3.91 7.25 9.49
C ALA A 59 3.05 8.51 9.58
N ASN A 60 3.67 9.64 9.90
CA ASN A 60 3.01 10.95 9.96
C ASN A 60 3.12 11.64 8.61
N VAL A 61 2.00 11.83 7.92
CA VAL A 61 1.93 12.37 6.56
C VAL A 61 0.88 13.47 6.48
N ASP A 62 1.16 14.53 5.73
CA ASP A 62 0.19 15.61 5.49
C ASP A 62 -0.89 15.20 4.48
N ASP A 63 -2.01 15.92 4.50
CA ASP A 63 -3.19 15.61 3.69
C ASP A 63 -2.91 15.63 2.18
N LYS A 64 -2.10 16.58 1.71
CA LYS A 64 -1.77 16.72 0.29
C LYS A 64 -0.93 15.53 -0.16
N THR A 65 0.12 15.19 0.60
CA THR A 65 0.99 14.04 0.29
C THR A 65 0.21 12.73 0.34
N MET A 66 -0.74 12.57 1.28
CA MET A 66 -1.62 11.41 1.32
C MET A 66 -2.41 11.27 0.01
N HIS A 67 -3.09 12.32 -0.43
CA HIS A 67 -3.98 12.27 -1.58
C HIS A 67 -3.27 12.24 -2.93
N GLU A 68 -2.20 13.02 -3.09
CA GLU A 68 -1.51 13.17 -4.38
C GLU A 68 -0.48 12.06 -4.66
N LEU A 69 -0.12 11.24 -3.66
CA LEU A 69 0.87 10.18 -3.80
C LEU A 69 0.37 8.81 -3.30
N TYR A 70 0.18 8.65 -1.99
CA TYR A 70 0.00 7.32 -1.40
C TYR A 70 -1.40 6.73 -1.62
N LEU A 71 -2.44 7.58 -1.61
CA LEU A 71 -3.83 7.16 -1.77
C LEU A 71 -4.22 6.97 -3.24
N TRP A 72 -3.53 7.62 -4.17
CA TRP A 72 -3.80 7.56 -5.60
C TRP A 72 -3.96 6.13 -6.14
N PRO A 73 -3.01 5.19 -5.94
CA PRO A 73 -3.18 3.84 -6.46
C PRO A 73 -4.32 3.05 -5.80
N PHE A 74 -4.71 3.40 -4.57
CA PHE A 74 -5.89 2.80 -3.94
C PHE A 74 -7.20 3.36 -4.51
N ALA A 75 -7.22 4.60 -5.00
CA ALA A 75 -8.37 5.13 -5.73
C ALA A 75 -8.58 4.37 -7.04
N ASP A 76 -7.51 4.05 -7.77
CA ASP A 76 -7.56 3.24 -9.00
C ASP A 76 -7.98 1.77 -8.73
N ALA A 77 -7.78 1.27 -7.50
CA ALA A 77 -8.12 -0.09 -7.10
C ALA A 77 -9.61 -0.30 -6.77
N VAL A 78 -10.37 0.77 -6.52
CA VAL A 78 -11.80 0.75 -6.13
C VAL A 78 -12.69 0.76 -7.35
#